data_AF-A0A2P7QNC7-F1
#
_entry.id   AF-A0A2P7QNC7-F1
#
_cell.length_a   1.000
_cell.length_b   1.000
_cell.length_c   1.000
_cell.angle_alpha   90.00
_cell.angle_beta   90.00
_cell.angle_gamma   90.00
#
_symmetry.space_group_name_H-M   'P 1'
#
loop_
_entity.id
_entity.type
_entity.pdbx_description
1 polymer ?
#
loop_
_entity_poly.entity_id
_entity_poly.type
_entity_poly.pdbx_seq_one_letter_code
_entity_poly.pdbx_strand_id
1 'polypeptide(L)'
;MTTPNQRLKLARAKRFERAIDAARAMGVPVATYNQHENGLRGSGSIPRRAAERYAAFFGVSLDWLLTGRGADPAADDPLPSEAELERMVEIAMLELPAGARLADFPHIVGPALHAQLVQFRSAHGVRSSPDAATVPGTDARSRAPTSPGARAG
;
A
#
# COMPACT_ATOMS: atom_id res chain seq x y z
N MET A 1 -2.48 -11.07 -5.82
CA MET A 1 -1.29 -10.88 -4.95
C MET A 1 -0.10 -10.62 -5.85
N THR A 2 0.75 -9.64 -5.54
CA THR A 2 1.99 -9.41 -6.31
C THR A 2 3.00 -10.52 -6.04
N THR A 3 3.77 -10.90 -7.05
CA THR A 3 4.84 -11.91 -6.92
C THR A 3 6.18 -11.25 -6.53
N PRO A 4 7.18 -12.02 -6.06
CA PRO A 4 8.48 -11.45 -5.67
C PRO A 4 9.18 -10.69 -6.80
N ASN A 5 9.10 -11.21 -8.02
CA ASN A 5 9.67 -10.58 -9.21
C ASN A 5 8.95 -9.28 -9.60
N GLN A 6 7.63 -9.19 -9.40
CA GLN A 6 6.88 -7.94 -9.57
C GLN A 6 7.31 -6.90 -8.53
N ARG A 7 7.50 -7.30 -7.26
CA ARG A 7 8.02 -6.39 -6.22
C ARG A 7 9.45 -5.94 -6.48
N LEU A 8 10.30 -6.82 -7.01
CA LEU A 8 11.65 -6.45 -7.46
C LEU A 8 11.59 -5.36 -8.54
N LYS A 9 10.69 -5.52 -9.52
CA LYS A 9 10.47 -4.52 -10.57
C LYS A 9 9.98 -3.19 -10.01
N LEU A 10 9.08 -3.22 -9.02
CA LEU A 10 8.61 -2.01 -8.32
C LEU A 10 9.75 -1.30 -7.59
N ALA A 11 10.56 -2.03 -6.83
CA ALA A 11 11.71 -1.47 -6.10
C ALA A 11 12.73 -0.83 -7.05
N ARG A 12 12.99 -1.47 -8.20
CA ARG A 12 13.86 -0.92 -9.24
C ARG A 12 13.30 0.38 -9.81
N ALA A 13 12.02 0.40 -10.20
CA ALA A 13 11.41 1.51 -10.93
C ALA A 13 11.49 2.85 -10.19
N LYS A 14 11.64 2.83 -8.86
CA LYS A 14 11.85 4.03 -8.03
C LYS A 14 13.22 4.70 -8.19
N ARG A 15 14.22 3.96 -8.65
CA ARG A 15 15.63 4.43 -8.73
C ARG A 15 16.23 4.34 -10.12
N PHE A 16 15.76 3.40 -10.94
CA PHE A 16 16.29 3.15 -12.27
C PHE A 16 15.14 2.91 -13.24
N GLU A 17 15.16 3.61 -14.37
CA GLU A 17 14.19 3.42 -15.44
C GLU A 17 14.36 2.05 -16.13
N ARG A 18 15.60 1.58 -16.27
CA ARG A 18 15.93 0.33 -16.98
C ARG A 18 16.58 -0.70 -16.06
N ALA A 19 16.22 -1.98 -16.25
CA ALA A 19 16.79 -3.12 -15.54
C ALA A 19 18.31 -3.26 -15.72
N ILE A 20 18.82 -2.93 -16.91
CA ILE A 20 20.25 -3.01 -17.21
C ILE A 20 21.08 -2.04 -16.37
N ASP A 21 20.55 -0.86 -16.07
CA ASP A 21 21.26 0.16 -15.28
C ASP A 21 21.36 -0.28 -13.82
N ALA A 22 20.26 -0.80 -13.27
CA ALA A 22 20.25 -1.39 -11.92
C ALA A 22 21.20 -2.59 -11.81
N ALA A 23 21.21 -3.49 -12.79
CA ALA A 23 22.11 -4.65 -12.80
C ALA A 23 23.58 -4.23 -12.82
N ARG A 24 23.94 -3.26 -13.65
CA ARG A 24 25.30 -2.69 -13.71
C ARG A 24 25.69 -2.01 -12.40
N ALA A 25 24.81 -1.21 -11.83
CA ALA A 25 25.05 -0.54 -10.55
C ALA A 25 25.24 -1.53 -9.37
N MET A 26 24.56 -2.68 -9.41
CA MET A 26 24.73 -3.77 -8.44
C MET A 26 25.95 -4.68 -8.69
N GLY A 27 26.59 -4.58 -9.85
CA GLY A 27 27.61 -5.56 -10.26
C GLY A 27 27.05 -6.97 -10.45
N VAL A 28 25.78 -7.10 -10.86
CA VAL A 28 25.12 -8.38 -11.16
C VAL A 28 25.04 -8.58 -12.67
N PRO A 29 25.30 -9.79 -13.21
CA PRO A 29 25.13 -10.02 -14.64
C PRO A 29 23.72 -9.67 -15.11
N VAL A 30 23.62 -8.88 -16.18
CA VAL A 30 22.33 -8.36 -16.70
C VAL A 30 21.35 -9.48 -17.00
N ALA A 31 21.82 -10.57 -17.62
CA ALA A 31 20.99 -11.74 -17.91
C ALA A 31 20.43 -12.38 -16.63
N THR A 32 21.24 -12.49 -15.56
CA THR A 32 20.81 -13.02 -14.26
C THR A 32 19.76 -12.12 -13.62
N TYR A 33 19.99 -10.81 -13.61
CA TYR A 33 19.03 -9.86 -13.06
C TYR A 33 17.70 -9.90 -13.82
N ASN A 34 17.74 -9.87 -15.15
CA ASN A 34 16.55 -9.96 -16.00
C ASN A 34 15.77 -11.25 -15.80
N GLN A 35 16.45 -12.39 -15.63
CA GLN A 35 15.77 -13.66 -15.32
C GLN A 35 15.01 -13.60 -13.99
N HIS A 36 15.57 -12.95 -12.96
CA HIS A 36 14.92 -12.78 -11.66
C HIS A 36 13.78 -11.76 -11.71
N GLU A 37 13.93 -10.62 -12.38
CA GLU A 37 12.88 -9.60 -12.49
C GLU A 37 11.71 -10.05 -13.39
N ASN A 38 12.00 -10.76 -14.47
CA ASN A 38 10.96 -11.27 -15.37
C ASN A 38 10.33 -12.60 -14.88
N GLY A 39 10.86 -13.20 -13.81
CA GLY A 39 10.35 -14.46 -13.26
C GLY A 39 10.57 -15.67 -14.17
N LEU A 40 11.61 -15.64 -15.02
CA LEU A 40 11.92 -16.69 -16.00
C LEU A 40 12.59 -17.92 -15.38
N ARG A 41 12.98 -17.84 -14.10
CA ARG A 41 13.38 -19.01 -13.30
C ARG A 41 12.15 -19.58 -12.61
N GLY A 42 11.99 -20.90 -12.68
CA GLY A 42 10.79 -21.65 -12.29
C GLY A 42 10.03 -21.09 -11.07
N SER A 43 8.70 -21.06 -11.18
CA SER A 43 7.73 -20.53 -10.20
C SER A 43 7.83 -19.04 -9.83
N GLY A 44 8.64 -18.23 -10.53
CA GLY A 44 8.77 -16.80 -10.20
C GLY A 44 9.54 -16.55 -8.89
N SER A 45 10.36 -17.53 -8.49
CA SER A 45 11.16 -17.50 -7.27
C SER A 45 12.51 -16.82 -7.50
N ILE A 46 12.88 -15.90 -6.60
CA ILE A 46 14.21 -15.29 -6.54
C ILE A 46 15.02 -16.07 -5.50
N PRO A 47 16.21 -16.61 -5.85
CA PRO A 47 17.08 -17.26 -4.88
C PRO A 47 17.34 -16.35 -3.67
N ARG A 48 17.26 -16.88 -2.45
CA ARG A 48 17.33 -16.06 -1.22
C ARG A 48 18.55 -15.13 -1.16
N ARG A 49 19.73 -15.63 -1.52
CA ARG A 49 20.97 -14.85 -1.57
C ARG A 49 20.91 -13.69 -2.58
N ALA A 50 20.22 -13.88 -3.70
CA ALA A 50 19.99 -12.80 -4.67
C ALA A 50 18.97 -11.80 -4.13
N ALA A 51 17.89 -12.28 -3.50
CA ALA A 51 16.89 -11.43 -2.86
C ALA A 51 17.48 -10.55 -1.76
N GLU A 52 18.37 -11.08 -0.91
CA GLU A 52 19.10 -10.30 0.11
C GLU A 52 19.92 -9.17 -0.50
N ARG A 53 20.64 -9.45 -1.58
CA ARG A 53 21.41 -8.44 -2.31
C ARG A 53 20.51 -7.35 -2.88
N TYR A 54 19.39 -7.73 -3.50
CA TYR A 54 18.45 -6.78 -4.09
C TYR A 54 17.76 -5.94 -3.01
N ALA A 55 17.37 -6.58 -1.91
CA ALA A 55 16.76 -5.91 -0.77
C ALA A 55 17.69 -4.83 -0.20
N ALA A 56 18.95 -5.17 0.06
CA ALA A 56 19.95 -4.22 0.52
C ALA A 56 20.20 -3.08 -0.48
N PHE A 57 20.35 -3.40 -1.76
CA PHE A 57 20.63 -2.40 -2.79
C PHE A 57 19.49 -1.41 -3.01
N PHE A 58 18.25 -1.89 -3.02
CA PHE A 58 17.07 -1.03 -3.21
C PHE A 58 16.56 -0.42 -1.90
N GLY A 59 17.13 -0.79 -0.75
CA GLY A 59 16.70 -0.30 0.55
C GLY A 59 15.31 -0.80 0.96
N VAL A 60 14.96 -2.02 0.56
CA VAL A 60 13.66 -2.64 0.89
C VAL A 60 13.86 -3.79 1.86
N SER A 61 12.85 -4.12 2.65
CA SER A 61 12.96 -5.29 3.53
C SER A 61 12.92 -6.60 2.72
N LEU A 62 13.69 -7.59 3.16
CA LEU A 62 13.73 -8.91 2.51
C LEU A 62 12.36 -9.61 2.59
N ASP A 63 11.67 -9.48 3.72
CA ASP A 63 10.33 -10.07 3.90
C ASP A 63 9.33 -9.41 2.95
N TRP A 64 9.40 -8.09 2.75
CA TRP A 64 8.56 -7.43 1.76
C TRP A 64 8.86 -7.93 0.36
N LEU A 65 10.13 -8.02 -0.02
CA LEU A 65 10.51 -8.50 -1.35
C LEU A 65 9.98 -9.92 -1.61
N LEU A 66 10.14 -10.85 -0.66
CA LEU A 66 9.81 -12.26 -0.86
C LEU A 66 8.33 -12.59 -0.59
N THR A 67 7.70 -11.98 0.40
CA THR A 67 6.37 -12.37 0.88
C THR A 67 5.33 -11.25 0.75
N GLY A 68 5.78 -10.01 0.58
CA GLY A 68 4.93 -8.82 0.57
C GLY A 68 4.53 -8.34 1.96
N ARG A 69 5.11 -8.89 3.03
CA ARG A 69 4.89 -8.46 4.42
C ARG A 69 6.02 -7.57 4.91
N GLY A 70 5.74 -6.69 5.87
CA GLY A 70 6.72 -5.75 6.43
C GLY A 70 6.76 -4.42 5.68
N ALA A 71 7.75 -3.58 6.01
CA ALA A 71 7.88 -2.23 5.45
C ALA A 71 8.01 -2.30 3.92
N ASP A 72 6.97 -1.80 3.25
CA ASP A 72 6.95 -1.51 1.82
C ASP A 72 7.69 -0.18 1.61
N PRO A 73 8.68 -0.09 0.70
CA PRO A 73 9.26 1.21 0.34
C PRO A 73 8.22 2.20 -0.20
N ALA A 74 7.00 1.80 -0.56
CA ALA A 74 5.91 2.72 -0.90
C ALA A 74 5.40 3.51 0.31
N ALA A 75 5.74 3.10 1.55
CA ALA A 75 5.52 3.92 2.73
C ALA A 75 6.49 5.12 2.82
N ASP A 76 7.59 5.10 2.04
CA ASP A 76 8.55 6.21 1.95
C ASP A 76 8.29 7.12 0.73
N ASP A 77 7.12 7.05 0.08
CA ASP A 77 6.59 8.28 -0.51
C ASP A 77 6.08 9.09 0.67
N PRO A 78 6.84 10.10 1.18
CA PRO A 78 6.27 10.97 2.19
C PRO A 78 4.99 11.53 1.60
N LEU A 79 3.90 11.46 2.36
CA LEU A 79 2.75 12.29 2.06
C LEU A 79 3.30 13.70 1.79
N PRO A 80 2.85 14.38 0.73
CA PRO A 80 3.33 15.73 0.44
C PRO A 80 3.28 16.54 1.72
N SER A 81 4.37 17.26 1.99
CA SER A 81 4.44 18.14 3.15
C SER A 81 3.26 19.11 3.14
N GLU A 82 2.93 19.69 4.29
CA GLU A 82 1.84 20.68 4.38
C GLU A 82 2.01 21.81 3.36
N ALA A 83 3.24 22.27 3.15
CA ALA A 83 3.56 23.29 2.14
C ALA A 83 3.38 22.79 0.69
N GLU A 84 3.71 21.53 0.41
CA GLU A 84 3.47 20.93 -0.92
C GLU A 84 1.98 20.71 -1.16
N LEU A 85 1.24 20.26 -0.15
CA LEU A 85 -0.22 20.16 -0.20
C LEU A 85 -0.87 21.51 -0.45
N GLU A 86 -0.46 22.55 0.27
CA GLU A 86 -0.96 23.91 0.10
C GLU A 86 -0.70 24.40 -1.33
N ARG A 87 0.51 24.19 -1.85
CA ARG A 87 0.86 24.52 -3.24
C ARG A 87 0.04 23.74 -4.27
N MET A 88 -0.18 22.44 -4.03
CA MET A 88 -1.01 21.60 -4.90
C MET A 88 -2.48 22.08 -4.91
N VAL A 89 -3.01 22.45 -3.75
CA VAL A 89 -4.37 23.01 -3.62
C VAL A 89 -4.46 24.37 -4.32
N GLU A 90 -3.47 25.24 -4.15
CA GLU A 90 -3.41 26.54 -4.82
C GLU A 90 -3.43 26.39 -6.35
N ILE A 91 -2.58 25.52 -6.89
CA ILE A 91 -2.54 25.20 -8.33
C ILE A 91 -3.90 24.67 -8.80
N ALA A 92 -4.51 23.75 -8.03
CA ALA A 92 -5.82 23.21 -8.37
C ALA A 92 -6.90 24.31 -8.37
N MET A 93 -6.88 25.23 -7.40
CA MET A 93 -7.86 26.31 -7.30
C MET A 93 -7.75 27.34 -8.43
N LEU A 94 -6.55 27.56 -8.99
CA LEU A 94 -6.36 28.44 -10.15
C LEU A 94 -7.03 27.91 -11.42
N GLU A 95 -7.11 26.59 -11.56
CA GLU A 95 -7.73 25.91 -12.71
C GLU A 95 -9.26 25.77 -12.56
N LEU A 96 -9.82 26.08 -11.38
CA LEU A 96 -11.26 26.01 -11.14
C LEU A 96 -11.95 27.30 -11.59
N PRO A 97 -13.00 27.21 -12.44
CA PRO A 97 -13.85 28.36 -12.74
C PRO A 97 -14.46 28.95 -11.46
N ALA A 98 -14.56 30.28 -11.39
CA ALA A 98 -15.21 30.95 -10.28
C ALA A 98 -16.66 30.44 -10.10
N GLY A 99 -16.98 29.94 -8.90
CA GLY A 99 -18.29 29.37 -8.59
C GLY A 99 -18.45 27.88 -8.92
N ALA A 100 -17.38 27.19 -9.34
CA ALA A 100 -17.42 25.75 -9.53
C ALA A 100 -17.75 25.05 -8.20
N ARG A 101 -18.79 24.22 -8.23
CA ARG A 101 -19.21 23.35 -7.14
C ARG A 101 -18.71 21.94 -7.41
N LEU A 102 -18.55 21.15 -6.35
CA LEU A 102 -18.16 19.74 -6.47
C LEU A 102 -19.11 18.94 -7.40
N ALA A 103 -20.39 19.32 -7.46
CA ALA A 103 -21.39 18.71 -8.32
C ALA A 103 -21.21 19.02 -9.82
N ASP A 104 -20.44 20.07 -10.16
CA ASP A 104 -20.16 20.45 -11.55
C ASP A 104 -19.04 19.59 -12.15
N PHE A 105 -18.32 18.82 -11.33
CA PHE A 105 -17.31 17.86 -11.78
C PHE A 105 -17.93 16.47 -11.91
N PRO A 106 -17.74 15.78 -13.06
CA PRO A 106 -18.19 14.41 -13.19
C PRO A 106 -17.46 13.56 -12.15
N HIS A 107 -18.21 12.92 -11.26
CA HIS A 107 -17.67 11.88 -10.41
C HIS A 107 -17.18 10.75 -11.31
N ILE A 108 -15.87 10.69 -11.59
CA ILE A 108 -15.26 9.54 -12.28
C ILE A 108 -15.19 8.39 -11.26
N VAL A 109 -16.35 7.84 -10.93
CA VAL A 109 -16.46 6.58 -10.23
C VAL A 109 -16.69 5.55 -11.32
N GLY A 110 -15.74 4.63 -11.51
CA GLY A 110 -15.92 3.54 -12.46
C GLY A 110 -17.26 2.82 -12.19
N PRO A 111 -18.01 2.40 -13.23
CA PRO A 111 -19.37 1.87 -13.08
C PRO A 111 -19.49 0.76 -12.02
N ALA A 112 -18.44 -0.06 -11.87
CA ALA A 112 -18.36 -1.12 -10.87
C ALA A 112 -18.32 -0.59 -9.43
N LEU A 113 -17.53 0.45 -9.16
CA LEU A 113 -17.45 1.07 -7.84
C LEU A 113 -18.74 1.83 -7.51
N HIS A 114 -19.36 2.46 -8.50
CA HIS A 114 -20.66 3.11 -8.31
C HIS A 114 -21.73 2.09 -7.92
N ALA A 115 -21.79 0.94 -8.60
CA ALA A 115 -22.69 -0.16 -8.25
C ALA A 115 -22.44 -0.70 -6.83
N GLN A 116 -21.18 -0.87 -6.45
CA GLN A 116 -20.81 -1.31 -5.09
C GLN A 116 -21.22 -0.31 -4.02
N LEU A 117 -21.01 1.00 -4.25
CA LEU A 117 -21.41 2.04 -3.31
C LEU A 117 -22.93 2.16 -3.17
N VAL A 118 -23.67 1.98 -4.26
CA VAL A 118 -25.15 1.91 -4.23
C VAL A 118 -25.61 0.70 -3.42
N GLN A 119 -25.03 -0.48 -3.66
CA GLN A 119 -25.32 -1.69 -2.89
C GLN A 119 -25.01 -1.51 -1.40
N PHE A 120 -23.87 -0.90 -1.09
CA PHE A 120 -23.45 -0.62 0.29
C PHE A 120 -24.42 0.35 0.99
N ARG A 121 -24.79 1.46 0.32
CA ARG A 121 -25.76 2.42 0.86
C ARG A 121 -27.13 1.79 1.10
N SER A 122 -27.60 0.95 0.18
CA SER A 122 -28.87 0.22 0.32
C SER A 122 -28.82 -0.81 1.45
N ALA A 123 -27.70 -1.48 1.64
CA ALA A 123 -27.55 -2.50 2.68
C ALA A 123 -27.35 -1.89 4.08
N HIS A 124 -26.76 -0.69 4.18
CA HIS A 124 -26.30 -0.14 5.46
C HIS A 124 -27.08 1.11 5.92
N GLY A 125 -27.92 1.68 5.04
CA GLY A 125 -28.70 2.88 5.32
C GLY A 125 -27.83 4.12 5.56
N VAL A 126 -28.35 5.30 5.24
CA VAL A 126 -27.74 6.55 5.70
C VAL A 126 -28.01 6.64 7.20
N ARG A 127 -27.01 6.32 8.03
CA ARG A 127 -27.01 6.79 9.43
C ARG A 127 -26.78 8.30 9.40
N SER A 128 -27.84 9.06 9.22
CA SER A 128 -27.87 10.44 9.71
C SER A 128 -27.78 10.33 11.23
N SER A 129 -26.63 10.66 11.80
CA SER A 129 -26.52 10.89 13.24
C SER A 129 -26.56 12.40 13.47
N PRO A 130 -27.70 12.94 13.91
CA PRO A 130 -27.74 14.16 14.67
C PRO A 130 -28.10 13.79 16.11
N ASP A 131 -27.13 13.32 16.89
CA ASP A 131 -27.17 13.55 18.35
C ASP A 131 -25.80 13.28 18.98
N ALA A 132 -25.01 14.34 19.03
CA ALA A 132 -23.90 14.46 19.96
C ALA A 132 -24.37 15.34 21.13
N ALA A 133 -25.04 14.72 22.10
CA ALA A 133 -25.28 15.28 23.44
C ALA A 133 -25.13 14.11 24.45
N THR A 134 -24.02 14.01 25.19
CA THR A 134 -23.83 14.56 26.57
C THR A 134 -24.73 13.80 27.58
N VAL A 135 -24.31 13.01 28.60
CA VAL A 135 -23.05 12.61 29.28
C VAL A 135 -23.33 11.29 30.11
N PRO A 136 -22.76 10.99 31.31
CA PRO A 136 -21.56 10.20 31.64
C PRO A 136 -21.81 8.93 32.51
N GLY A 137 -20.75 8.13 32.70
CA GLY A 137 -20.58 7.21 33.84
C GLY A 137 -21.05 5.78 33.56
N THR A 138 -20.44 4.70 34.04
CA THR A 138 -19.49 4.52 35.14
C THR A 138 -19.08 3.04 35.11
N ASP A 139 -17.88 2.77 35.60
CA ASP A 139 -17.30 1.50 36.05
C ASP A 139 -16.66 0.51 35.04
N ALA A 140 -15.33 0.62 35.05
CA ALA A 140 -14.40 -0.48 34.92
C ALA A 140 -14.70 -1.63 35.91
N ARG A 141 -14.57 -2.88 35.45
CA ARG A 141 -13.96 -3.97 36.24
C ARG A 141 -13.20 -4.94 35.34
N SER A 142 -11.88 -4.96 35.53
CA SER A 142 -10.97 -6.03 35.14
C SER A 142 -11.19 -7.27 36.01
N ARG A 143 -11.03 -8.47 35.43
CA ARG A 143 -10.01 -9.48 35.81
C ARG A 143 -10.26 -10.81 35.10
N ALA A 144 -9.25 -11.30 34.39
CA ALA A 144 -9.05 -12.73 34.13
C ALA A 144 -8.72 -13.46 35.47
N PRO A 145 -8.83 -14.79 35.52
CA PRO A 145 -7.59 -15.56 35.39
C PRO A 145 -7.74 -16.91 34.64
N THR A 146 -6.56 -17.42 34.28
CA THR A 146 -6.25 -18.62 33.49
C THR A 146 -6.18 -19.93 34.28
N SER A 147 -6.45 -21.04 33.57
CA SER A 147 -5.89 -22.43 33.71
C SER A 147 -6.37 -23.30 34.89
N PRO A 148 -6.13 -24.64 34.92
CA PRO A 148 -5.28 -25.50 34.06
C PRO A 148 -5.93 -26.83 33.57
N GLY A 149 -5.18 -27.60 32.76
CA GLY A 149 -5.64 -28.75 31.98
C GLY A 149 -5.88 -30.09 32.71
N ALA A 150 -6.29 -31.07 31.91
CA ALA A 150 -6.41 -32.47 32.29
C ALA A 150 -5.92 -33.39 31.15
N ARG A 151 -4.90 -34.19 31.45
CA ARG A 151 -4.54 -35.45 30.77
C ARG A 151 -5.35 -36.60 31.41
N ALA A 152 -5.83 -37.54 30.60
CA ALA A 152 -6.00 -38.98 30.86
C ALA A 152 -6.76 -39.57 29.66
N GLY A 153 -6.43 -40.69 29.05
CA GLY A 153 -5.38 -41.69 29.20
C GLY A 153 -5.40 -42.57 27.94
#